data_AF-A0A6P0NT37-F1
#
_entry.id   AF-A0A6P0NT37-F1
#
_cell.length_a   1.000
_cell.length_b   1.000
_cell.length_c   1.000
_cell.angle_alpha   90.00
_cell.angle_beta   90.00
_cell.angle_gamma   90.00
#
_symmetry.space_group_name_H-M   'P 1'
#
loop_
_entity.id
_entity.type
_entity.pdbx_description
1 polymer ?
#
loop_
_entity_poly.entity_id
_entity_poly.type
_entity_poly.pdbx_seq_one_letter_code
_entity_poly.pdbx_strand_id
1 'polypeptide(L)'
;MVLWSFLAMFFAPLIEEFFFRGVVLQKWVVKWGIKTGIIASSLFFALYHFRYDIIPLFISGLIYSILYFKNNNLISPIISHFFYNTLVAILNGIDFFLTPETERNTFMSVETYQNYIQSLLSQRIFLIAVSAPFVIYFIYKNFPKNHAIIPYYANSAKIHETS
;
A
#
# COMPACT_ATOMS: atom_id res chain seq x y z
N MET A 1 -12.41 -19.50 -5.63
CA MET A 1 -12.34 -18.25 -4.84
C MET A 1 -11.16 -18.26 -3.88
N VAL A 2 -10.98 -19.29 -3.04
CA VAL A 2 -9.87 -19.39 -2.06
C VAL A 2 -8.46 -19.26 -2.70
N LEU A 3 -8.19 -19.94 -3.82
CA LEU A 3 -6.90 -19.87 -4.49
C LEU A 3 -6.55 -18.45 -5.00
N TRP A 4 -7.53 -17.76 -5.60
CA TRP A 4 -7.35 -16.39 -6.09
C TRP A 4 -7.07 -15.40 -4.95
N SER A 5 -7.77 -15.55 -3.81
CA SER A 5 -7.52 -14.74 -2.61
C SER A 5 -6.13 -15.01 -2.03
N PHE A 6 -5.68 -16.26 -2.01
CA PHE A 6 -4.33 -16.61 -1.54
C PHE A 6 -3.24 -15.99 -2.43
N LEU A 7 -3.39 -16.08 -3.75
CA LEU A 7 -2.46 -15.45 -4.69
C LEU A 7 -2.42 -13.92 -4.52
N ALA A 8 -3.59 -13.28 -4.37
CA ALA A 8 -3.69 -11.84 -4.15
C ALA A 8 -3.11 -11.38 -2.81
N MET A 9 -3.16 -12.23 -1.77
CA MET A 9 -2.61 -11.89 -0.46
C MET A 9 -1.09 -12.07 -0.40
N PHE A 10 -0.54 -13.16 -0.95
CA PHE A 10 0.87 -13.52 -0.75
C PHE A 10 1.75 -13.20 -1.96
N PHE A 11 1.33 -13.62 -3.16
CA PHE A 11 2.16 -13.49 -4.36
C PHE A 11 2.11 -12.08 -4.93
N ALA A 12 0.95 -11.42 -4.89
CA ALA A 12 0.84 -10.06 -5.42
C ALA A 12 1.76 -9.08 -4.67
N PRO A 13 1.77 -8.99 -3.31
CA PRO A 13 2.70 -8.10 -2.63
C PRO A 13 4.18 -8.41 -2.91
N LEU A 14 4.54 -9.69 -3.03
CA LEU A 14 5.93 -10.06 -3.34
C LEU A 14 6.38 -9.50 -4.70
N ILE A 15 5.58 -9.73 -5.74
CA ILE A 15 5.89 -9.30 -7.12
C ILE A 15 5.81 -7.78 -7.22
N GLU A 16 4.79 -7.17 -6.64
CA GLU A 16 4.58 -5.73 -6.67
C GLU A 16 5.70 -5.00 -5.94
N GLU A 17 6.08 -5.41 -4.72
CA GLU A 17 7.18 -4.77 -4.02
C GLU A 17 8.52 -4.97 -4.74
N PHE A 18 8.77 -6.16 -5.31
CA PHE A 18 9.97 -6.37 -6.12
C PHE A 18 10.02 -5.40 -7.31
N PHE A 19 8.93 -5.27 -8.06
CA PHE A 19 8.88 -4.39 -9.22
C PHE A 19 8.93 -2.90 -8.83
N PHE A 20 8.01 -2.45 -7.97
CA PHE A 20 7.88 -1.04 -7.65
C PHE A 20 9.01 -0.53 -6.75
N ARG A 21 9.47 -1.31 -5.76
CA ARG A 21 10.51 -0.85 -4.81
C ARG A 21 11.89 -1.29 -5.26
N GLY A 22 12.02 -2.54 -5.69
CA GLY A 22 13.29 -3.08 -6.17
C GLY A 22 13.75 -2.49 -7.50
N VAL A 23 12.84 -2.15 -8.41
CA VAL A 23 13.21 -1.64 -9.75
C VAL A 23 12.81 -0.19 -9.98
N VAL A 24 11.51 0.14 -9.92
CA VAL A 24 11.02 1.47 -10.33
C VAL A 24 11.55 2.56 -9.41
N LEU A 25 11.36 2.42 -8.10
CA LEU A 25 11.82 3.38 -7.10
C LEU A 25 13.33 3.60 -7.21
N GLN A 26 14.14 2.55 -7.31
CA GLN A 26 15.60 2.68 -7.41
C GLN A 26 16.00 3.50 -8.64
N LYS A 27 15.44 3.18 -9.81
CA LYS A 27 15.72 3.92 -11.06
C LYS A 27 15.30 5.38 -10.97
N TRP A 28 14.14 5.66 -10.40
CA TRP A 28 13.62 7.03 -10.32
C TRP A 28 14.29 7.88 -9.25
N VAL A 29 14.75 7.26 -8.15
CA VAL A 29 15.59 7.94 -7.17
C VAL A 29 16.94 8.33 -7.77
N VAL A 30 17.59 7.44 -8.53
CA VAL A 30 18.85 7.76 -9.22
C VAL A 30 18.65 8.88 -10.23
N LYS A 31 17.52 8.88 -10.97
CA LYS A 31 17.27 9.86 -12.04
C LYS A 31 16.79 11.22 -11.52
N TRP A 32 15.94 11.25 -10.51
CA TRP A 32 15.19 12.46 -10.09
C TRP A 32 15.41 12.86 -8.62
N GLY A 33 16.24 12.12 -7.90
CA GLY A 33 16.47 12.31 -6.46
C GLY A 33 15.44 11.59 -5.59
N ILE A 34 15.76 11.47 -4.30
CA ILE A 34 15.02 10.64 -3.33
C ILE A 34 13.57 11.08 -3.19
N LYS A 35 13.31 12.37 -2.92
CA LYS A 35 11.96 12.87 -2.72
C LYS A 35 11.07 12.66 -3.94
N THR A 36 11.54 13.07 -5.11
CA THR A 36 10.80 12.94 -6.38
C THR A 36 10.62 11.47 -6.75
N GLY A 37 11.65 10.65 -6.59
CA GLY A 37 11.60 9.22 -6.86
C GLY A 37 10.53 8.51 -6.03
N ILE A 38 10.48 8.77 -4.72
CA ILE A 38 9.48 8.21 -3.81
C ILE A 38 8.07 8.65 -4.18
N ILE A 39 7.85 9.95 -4.41
CA ILE A 39 6.52 10.48 -4.74
C ILE A 39 6.06 9.93 -6.09
N ALA A 40 6.91 9.98 -7.11
CA ALA A 40 6.57 9.50 -8.45
C ALA A 40 6.27 8.00 -8.43
N SER A 41 7.14 7.17 -7.81
CA SER A 41 6.93 5.70 -7.79
C SER A 41 5.67 5.32 -7.04
N SER A 42 5.35 6.04 -5.96
CA SER A 42 4.12 5.85 -5.18
C SER A 42 2.88 6.24 -5.97
N LEU A 43 2.95 7.32 -6.75
CA LEU A 43 1.85 7.73 -7.63
C LEU A 43 1.65 6.73 -8.76
N PHE A 44 2.74 6.25 -9.38
CA PHE A 44 2.66 5.23 -10.41
C PHE A 44 2.07 3.92 -9.87
N PHE A 45 2.49 3.50 -8.67
CA PHE A 45 1.88 2.37 -7.97
C PHE A 45 0.36 2.56 -7.86
N ALA A 46 -0.10 3.71 -7.34
CA ALA A 46 -1.54 3.96 -7.17
C ALA A 46 -2.32 3.97 -8.50
N LEU A 47 -1.79 4.61 -9.54
CA LEU A 47 -2.45 4.72 -10.84
C LEU A 47 -2.48 3.38 -11.60
N TYR A 48 -1.45 2.56 -11.45
CA TYR A 48 -1.36 1.23 -12.09
C TYR A 48 -2.49 0.29 -11.66
N HIS A 49 -3.11 0.53 -10.50
CA HIS A 49 -4.20 -0.29 -10.01
C HIS A 49 -5.55 -0.01 -10.69
N PHE A 50 -5.72 1.12 -11.39
CA PHE A 50 -6.96 1.50 -12.09
C PHE A 50 -8.24 1.33 -11.24
N ARG A 51 -8.16 1.70 -9.96
CA ARG A 51 -9.26 1.57 -8.98
C ARG A 51 -9.64 2.91 -8.39
N TYR A 52 -10.79 2.96 -7.73
CA TYR A 52 -11.31 4.17 -7.07
C TYR A 52 -10.51 4.58 -5.82
N ASP A 53 -9.71 3.68 -5.25
CA ASP A 53 -8.97 3.86 -4.00
C ASP A 53 -7.52 4.36 -4.23
N ILE A 54 -7.35 5.26 -5.20
CA ILE A 54 -6.03 5.82 -5.59
C ILE A 54 -5.34 6.51 -4.40
N ILE A 55 -6.08 7.26 -3.58
CA ILE A 55 -5.52 8.02 -2.45
C ILE A 55 -4.87 7.08 -1.41
N PRO A 56 -5.57 6.07 -0.85
CA PRO A 56 -4.93 5.14 0.09
C PRO A 56 -3.82 4.33 -0.57
N LEU A 57 -3.95 3.93 -1.85
CA LEU A 57 -2.86 3.25 -2.57
C LEU A 57 -1.61 4.12 -2.69
N PHE A 58 -1.76 5.42 -2.94
CA PHE A 58 -0.65 6.37 -2.98
C PHE A 58 0.04 6.49 -1.61
N ILE A 59 -0.75 6.58 -0.54
CA ILE A 59 -0.23 6.67 0.84
C ILE A 59 0.53 5.39 1.22
N SER A 60 -0.02 4.20 0.93
CA SER A 60 0.68 2.92 1.08
C SER A 60 1.96 2.89 0.23
N GLY A 61 1.87 3.41 -0.99
CA GLY A 61 2.95 3.79 -1.89
C GLY A 61 4.16 4.39 -1.16
N LEU A 62 3.89 5.51 -0.47
CA LEU A 62 4.86 6.28 0.30
C LEU A 62 5.39 5.49 1.48
N ILE A 63 4.51 4.86 2.27
CA ILE A 63 4.87 4.11 3.47
C ILE A 63 5.85 2.98 3.13
N TYR A 64 5.56 2.16 2.12
CA TYR A 64 6.43 1.05 1.74
C TYR A 64 7.77 1.53 1.20
N SER A 65 7.78 2.65 0.46
CA SER A 65 9.03 3.28 0.00
C SER A 65 9.88 3.76 1.18
N ILE A 66 9.27 4.39 2.18
CA ILE A 66 9.93 4.83 3.42
C ILE A 66 10.47 3.63 4.20
N LEU A 67 9.69 2.56 4.36
CA LEU A 67 10.12 1.34 5.04
C LEU A 67 11.32 0.70 4.34
N TYR A 68 11.34 0.70 3.00
CA TYR A 68 12.46 0.19 2.25
C TYR A 68 13.74 0.99 2.50
N PHE A 69 13.66 2.32 2.48
CA PHE A 69 14.79 3.20 2.80
C PHE A 69 15.26 3.08 4.25
N LYS A 70 14.33 2.93 5.19
CA LYS A 70 14.63 2.84 6.62
C LYS A 70 15.35 1.54 6.96
N ASN A 71 14.90 0.43 6.38
CA ASN A 71 15.36 -0.92 6.77
C ASN A 71 16.36 -1.51 5.77
N ASN A 72 16.58 -0.84 4.63
CA ASN A 72 17.42 -1.31 3.52
C ASN A 72 17.07 -2.73 3.06
N ASN A 73 15.81 -3.16 3.15
CA ASN A 73 15.38 -4.49 2.72
C ASN A 73 13.96 -4.47 2.15
N LEU A 74 13.71 -5.37 1.20
CA LEU A 74 12.38 -5.54 0.60
C LEU A 74 11.42 -6.30 1.52
N ILE A 75 11.92 -7.04 2.51
CA ILE A 75 11.08 -7.83 3.42
C ILE A 75 10.11 -6.92 4.20
N SER A 76 10.59 -5.77 4.68
CA SER A 76 9.77 -4.83 5.46
C SER A 76 8.55 -4.28 4.71
N PRO A 77 8.68 -3.73 3.48
CA PRO A 77 7.51 -3.33 2.70
C PRO A 77 6.65 -4.53 2.30
N ILE A 78 7.23 -5.69 1.95
CA ILE A 78 6.46 -6.91 1.60
C ILE A 78 5.55 -7.32 2.75
N ILE A 79 6.08 -7.44 3.97
CA ILE A 79 5.31 -7.83 5.15
C ILE A 79 4.20 -6.80 5.42
N SER A 80 4.53 -5.51 5.32
CA SER A 80 3.55 -4.44 5.58
C SER A 80 2.42 -4.44 4.55
N HIS A 81 2.75 -4.70 3.28
CA HIS A 81 1.77 -4.82 2.20
C HIS A 81 0.92 -6.09 2.35
N PHE A 82 1.55 -7.22 2.68
CA PHE A 82 0.86 -8.46 3.03
C PHE A 82 -0.18 -8.27 4.15
N PHE A 83 0.21 -7.61 5.25
CA PHE A 83 -0.70 -7.35 6.37
C PHE A 83 -1.86 -6.44 5.96
N TYR A 84 -1.59 -5.39 5.17
CA TYR A 84 -2.64 -4.51 4.67
C TYR A 84 -3.65 -5.26 3.80
N ASN A 85 -3.18 -6.02 2.81
CA ASN A 85 -4.05 -6.80 1.93
C ASN A 85 -4.82 -7.88 2.69
N THR A 86 -4.18 -8.54 3.66
CA THR A 86 -4.84 -9.55 4.49
C THR A 86 -5.96 -8.94 5.35
N LEU A 87 -5.72 -7.78 5.97
CA LEU A 87 -6.74 -7.09 6.75
C LEU A 87 -7.93 -6.71 5.87
N VAL A 88 -7.69 -6.12 4.70
CA VAL A 88 -8.75 -5.76 3.75
C VAL A 88 -9.51 -7.00 3.27
N ALA A 89 -8.81 -8.10 2.98
CA ALA A 89 -9.43 -9.35 2.55
C ALA A 89 -10.32 -9.96 3.65
N ILE A 90 -9.88 -9.91 4.92
CA ILE A 90 -10.67 -10.38 6.06
C ILE A 90 -11.93 -9.54 6.23
N LEU A 91 -11.83 -8.21 6.20
CA LEU A 91 -12.97 -7.31 6.34
C LEU A 91 -14.00 -7.54 5.21
N ASN A 92 -13.54 -7.58 3.97
CA ASN A 92 -14.41 -7.90 2.83
C ASN A 92 -15.03 -9.30 2.93
N GLY A 93 -14.28 -10.26 3.48
CA GLY A 93 -14.78 -11.61 3.74
C GLY A 93 -15.89 -11.63 4.78
N ILE A 94 -15.70 -10.92 5.90
CA ILE A 94 -16.72 -10.77 6.95
C ILE A 94 -17.98 -10.15 6.35
N ASP A 95 -17.86 -9.06 5.61
CA ASP A 95 -19.00 -8.40 4.94
C ASP A 95 -19.72 -9.37 4.00
N PHE A 96 -18.98 -10.16 3.23
CA PHE A 96 -19.54 -11.18 2.35
C PHE A 96 -20.32 -12.27 3.09
N PHE A 97 -19.81 -12.77 4.22
CA PHE A 97 -20.47 -13.83 5.01
C PHE A 97 -21.67 -13.32 5.82
N LEU A 98 -21.62 -12.09 6.32
CA LEU A 98 -22.72 -11.49 7.09
C LEU A 98 -23.88 -11.04 6.19
N THR A 99 -23.60 -10.70 4.92
CA THR A 99 -24.63 -10.30 3.96
C THR A 99 -25.41 -11.53 3.49
N PRO A 100 -26.75 -11.59 3.67
CA PRO A 100 -27.58 -12.70 3.22
C PRO A 100 -27.45 -12.98 1.71
N GLU A 101 -27.52 -14.24 1.31
CA GLU A 101 -27.37 -14.63 -0.11
C GLU A 101 -28.37 -13.97 -1.05
N THR A 102 -29.60 -13.79 -0.56
CA THR A 102 -30.68 -13.10 -1.26
C THR A 102 -30.36 -11.65 -1.58
N GLU A 103 -29.48 -11.01 -0.79
CA GLU A 103 -29.07 -9.61 -0.97
C GLU A 103 -27.78 -9.47 -1.79
N ARG A 104 -26.92 -10.49 -1.83
CA ARG A 104 -25.63 -10.45 -2.55
C ARG A 104 -25.77 -10.33 -4.07
N ASN A 105 -26.86 -10.86 -4.64
CA ASN A 105 -27.10 -10.91 -6.08
C ASN A 105 -28.23 -9.99 -6.55
N THR A 106 -28.84 -9.22 -5.65
CA THR A 106 -29.82 -8.20 -6.01
C THR A 106 -29.15 -6.90 -6.38
N PHE A 107 -29.57 -6.29 -7.50
CA PHE A 107 -29.16 -4.94 -7.84
C PHE A 107 -29.74 -3.97 -6.79
N MET A 108 -28.88 -3.40 -5.96
CA MET A 108 -29.27 -2.30 -5.09
C MET A 108 -29.64 -1.08 -5.95
N SER A 109 -30.73 -0.41 -5.61
CA SER A 109 -31.02 0.90 -6.20
C SER A 109 -29.92 1.89 -5.79
N VAL A 110 -29.70 2.92 -6.60
CA VAL A 110 -28.74 3.99 -6.28
C VAL A 110 -29.09 4.64 -4.95
N GLU A 111 -30.37 4.82 -4.66
CA GLU A 111 -30.86 5.39 -3.41
C GLU A 111 -30.52 4.50 -2.20
N THR A 112 -30.72 3.19 -2.30
CA THR A 112 -30.35 2.25 -1.23
C THR A 112 -28.84 2.24 -0.99
N TYR A 113 -28.04 2.24 -2.05
CA TYR A 113 -26.58 2.32 -1.93
C TYR A 113 -26.11 3.63 -1.30
N GLN A 114 -26.71 4.77 -1.70
CA GLN A 114 -26.42 6.07 -1.10
C GLN A 114 -26.75 6.08 0.39
N ASN A 115 -27.92 5.58 0.79
CA ASN A 115 -28.32 5.50 2.19
C ASN A 115 -27.39 4.60 3.02
N TYR A 116 -26.99 3.45 2.46
CA TYR A 116 -26.00 2.56 3.09
C TYR A 116 -24.65 3.28 3.30
N ILE A 117 -24.09 3.89 2.26
CA ILE A 117 -22.81 4.61 2.36
C ILE A 117 -22.92 5.81 3.30
N GLN A 118 -24.02 6.56 3.25
CA GLN A 118 -24.25 7.73 4.11
C GLN A 118 -24.29 7.34 5.59
N SER A 119 -24.89 6.19 5.91
CA SER A 119 -24.92 5.67 7.29
C SER A 119 -23.54 5.33 7.84
N LEU A 120 -22.63 4.86 6.98
CA LEU A 120 -21.25 4.51 7.33
C LEU A 120 -20.26 5.66 7.16
N LEU A 121 -20.67 6.76 6.53
CA LEU A 121 -19.80 7.88 6.17
C LEU A 121 -19.17 8.52 7.41
N SER A 122 -19.94 8.70 8.48
CA SER A 122 -19.47 9.26 9.75
C SER A 122 -18.35 8.42 10.37
N GLN A 123 -18.51 7.09 10.35
CA GLN A 123 -17.52 6.14 10.87
C GLN A 123 -16.24 6.19 10.02
N ARG A 124 -16.35 6.23 8.69
CA ARG A 124 -15.19 6.33 7.79
C ARG A 124 -14.43 7.63 7.97
N ILE A 125 -15.14 8.76 8.08
CA ILE A 125 -14.52 10.07 8.34
C ILE A 125 -13.82 10.05 9.70
N PHE A 126 -14.45 9.49 10.73
CA PHE A 126 -13.85 9.35 12.05
C PHE A 126 -12.55 8.54 12.01
N LEU A 127 -12.55 7.38 11.35
CA LEU A 127 -11.37 6.53 11.20
C LEU A 127 -10.23 7.25 10.44
N ILE A 128 -10.56 8.00 9.39
CA ILE A 128 -9.57 8.82 8.67
C ILE A 128 -9.04 9.93 9.57
N ALA A 129 -9.91 10.65 10.28
CA ALA A 129 -9.53 11.76 11.15
C ALA A 129 -8.61 11.29 12.30
N VAL A 130 -8.86 10.11 12.86
CA VAL A 130 -8.03 9.52 13.90
C VAL A 130 -6.71 9.01 13.35
N SER A 131 -6.70 8.36 12.18
CA SER A 131 -5.49 7.73 11.62
C SER A 131 -4.55 8.71 10.91
N ALA A 132 -5.09 9.75 10.27
CA ALA A 132 -4.34 10.69 9.45
C ALA A 132 -3.19 11.39 10.21
N PRO A 133 -3.34 11.89 11.45
CA PRO A 133 -2.24 12.49 12.19
C PRO A 133 -1.07 11.54 12.40
N PHE A 134 -1.34 10.25 12.68
CA PHE A 134 -0.30 9.25 12.87
C PHE A 134 0.42 8.92 11.56
N VAL A 135 -0.33 8.80 10.46
CA VAL A 135 0.24 8.55 9.13
C VAL A 135 1.08 9.74 8.68
N ILE A 136 0.57 10.96 8.80
CA ILE A 136 1.28 12.19 8.45
C ILE A 136 2.55 12.31 9.30
N TYR A 137 2.45 12.09 10.61
CA TYR A 137 3.60 12.11 11.51
C TYR A 137 4.64 11.04 11.13
N PHE A 138 4.20 9.81 10.84
CA PHE A 138 5.09 8.73 10.42
C PHE A 138 5.82 9.09 9.12
N ILE A 139 5.09 9.55 8.10
CA ILE A 139 5.65 9.94 6.81
C ILE A 139 6.64 11.08 7.02
N TYR A 140 6.24 12.15 7.71
CA TYR A 140 7.08 13.32 7.98
C TYR A 140 8.37 12.95 8.72
N LYS A 141 8.26 12.16 9.80
CA LYS A 141 9.40 11.79 10.65
C LYS A 141 10.38 10.85 9.98
N ASN A 142 9.89 9.92 9.16
CA ASN A 142 10.70 8.86 8.58
C ASN A 142 11.07 9.14 7.10
N PHE A 143 10.64 10.27 6.52
CA PHE A 143 10.95 10.58 5.13
C PHE A 143 12.47 10.63 4.90
N PRO A 144 13.03 9.86 3.94
CA PRO A 144 14.46 9.82 3.72
C PRO A 144 15.00 11.18 3.27
N LYS A 145 16.13 11.60 3.86
CA LYS A 145 16.83 12.83 3.46
C LYS A 145 17.42 12.67 2.06
N ASN A 146 17.57 13.78 1.32
CA ASN A 146 18.09 13.77 -0.06
C ASN A 146 19.51 13.21 -0.20
N HIS A 147 20.29 13.16 0.88
CA HIS A 147 21.64 12.61 0.90
C HIS A 147 21.70 11.17 1.47
N ALA A 148 20.56 10.51 1.67
CA ALA A 148 20.53 9.14 2.17
C ALA A 148 21.09 8.16 1.13
N ILE A 149 21.71 7.08 1.59
CA ILE A 149 22.21 6.03 0.71
C ILE A 149 21.01 5.27 0.14
N ILE A 150 21.04 5.02 -1.16
CA ILE A 150 20.02 4.25 -1.85
C ILE A 150 20.08 2.78 -1.39
N PRO A 151 18.94 2.13 -1.05
CA PRO A 151 18.94 0.76 -0.53
C PRO A 151 19.67 -0.27 -1.39
N TYR A 152 19.59 -0.15 -2.72
CA TYR A 152 20.34 -1.01 -3.64
C TYR A 152 21.86 -0.97 -3.37
N TYR A 153 22.44 0.24 -3.26
CA TYR A 153 23.88 0.39 -3.00
C TYR A 153 24.24 -0.05 -1.58
N ALA A 154 23.39 0.24 -0.58
CA ALA A 154 23.60 -0.20 0.79
C ALA A 154 23.66 -1.73 0.90
N ASN A 155 22.85 -2.45 0.12
CA ASN A 155 22.85 -3.91 0.10
C ASN A 155 24.00 -4.49 -0.71
N SER A 156 24.38 -3.85 -1.82
CA SER A 156 25.54 -4.28 -2.61
C SER A 156 26.83 -4.22 -1.79
N ALA A 157 27.03 -3.16 -0.99
CA ALA A 157 28.21 -3.02 -0.14
C ALA A 157 28.33 -4.15 0.89
N LYS A 158 27.23 -4.53 1.55
CA LYS A 158 27.21 -5.63 2.54
C LYS A 158 27.59 -6.99 1.97
N ILE A 159 27.19 -7.26 0.73
CA ILE A 159 27.55 -8.52 0.05
C ILE A 159 29.05 -8.60 -0.16
N HIS A 160 29.69 -7.49 -0.57
CA HIS A 160 31.14 -7.45 -0.79
C HIS A 160 31.97 -7.47 0.49
N GLU A 161 31.42 -7.02 1.63
CA GLU A 161 32.10 -7.14 2.94
C GLU A 161 32.08 -8.57 3.52
N THR A 162 31.19 -9.43 3.03
CA THR A 162 30.97 -10.79 3.55
C THR A 162 31.49 -11.90 2.63
N SER A 163 32.04 -11.53 1.46
CA SER A 163 32.69 -12.40 0.47
C SER A 163 34.20 -12.36 0.57
#